data_AF-A0A2G5J463-F1
#
_entry.id   AF-A0A2G5J463-F1
#
_cell.length_a   1.000
_cell.length_b   1.000
_cell.length_c   1.000
_cell.angle_alpha   90.00
_cell.angle_beta   90.00
_cell.angle_gamma   90.00
#
_symmetry.space_group_name_H-M   'P 1'
#
loop_
_entity.id
_entity.type
_entity.pdbx_description
1 polymer ?
#
loop_
_entity_poly.entity_id
_entity_poly.type
_entity_poly.pdbx_seq_one_letter_code
_entity_poly.pdbx_strand_id
1 'polypeptide(L)'
;MIPLRNGTDDAVRRIVDRSVDHLSEEIPKDDVIKARLELIKRLNKAVQQARKAGGLTLYLPVERIHGTLVAASIVVSEALSGPGVNVAGDDVVAQLLADGAGSEPVTVDGADGVRMDKVVAADAEREVEHASRRIDYALPVPGSPVAQSVTVCFSTIADGDPRSEFADVLVELFDAVMTTFRWSYE
;
A
#
# COMPACT_ATOMS: atom_id res chain seq x y z
N MET A 1 -5.43 3.54 9.07
CA MET A 1 -4.34 2.55 9.13
C MET A 1 -4.86 1.29 9.78
N ILE A 2 -4.50 0.13 9.24
CA ILE A 2 -4.79 -1.20 9.75
C ILE A 2 -3.45 -1.91 9.98
N PRO A 3 -3.01 -2.13 11.23
CA PRO A 3 -1.85 -2.96 11.52
C PRO A 3 -2.19 -4.43 11.20
N LEU A 4 -1.25 -5.15 10.60
CA LEU A 4 -1.49 -6.51 10.10
C LEU A 4 -1.00 -7.61 11.04
N ARG A 5 -0.06 -7.31 11.95
CA ARG A 5 0.45 -8.24 12.97
C ARG A 5 -0.47 -8.35 14.19
N ASN A 6 -0.80 -7.22 14.83
CA ASN A 6 -1.64 -7.15 16.03
C ASN A 6 -2.61 -5.96 15.93
N GLY A 7 -3.81 -6.06 16.51
CA GLY A 7 -4.78 -4.96 16.56
C GLY A 7 -5.60 -4.75 15.27
N THR A 8 -5.59 -5.71 14.35
CA THR A 8 -6.30 -5.65 13.07
C THR A 8 -7.82 -5.51 13.25
N ASP A 9 -8.42 -6.35 14.10
CA ASP A 9 -9.88 -6.40 14.26
C ASP A 9 -10.43 -5.08 14.83
N ASP A 10 -9.75 -4.53 15.83
CA ASP A 10 -10.08 -3.22 16.40
C ASP A 10 -9.95 -2.10 15.36
N ALA A 11 -8.96 -2.17 14.47
CA ALA A 11 -8.77 -1.19 13.42
C ALA A 11 -9.87 -1.26 12.34
N VAL A 12 -10.23 -2.47 11.91
CA VAL A 12 -11.34 -2.68 10.96
C VAL A 12 -12.64 -2.16 11.56
N ARG A 13 -12.94 -2.54 12.82
CA ARG A 13 -14.15 -2.07 13.51
C ARG A 13 -14.21 -0.56 13.59
N ARG A 14 -13.13 0.09 14.01
CA ARG A 14 -13.06 1.56 14.13
C ARG A 14 -13.32 2.27 12.79
N ILE A 15 -12.76 1.73 11.70
CA ILE A 15 -12.98 2.26 10.35
C ILE A 15 -14.46 2.14 9.98
N VAL A 16 -15.05 0.95 10.18
CA VAL A 16 -16.43 0.67 9.82
C VAL A 16 -17.39 1.56 10.60
N ASP A 17 -17.20 1.65 11.93
CA ASP A 17 -18.06 2.45 12.81
C ASP A 17 -18.03 3.92 12.36
N ARG A 18 -16.84 4.47 12.11
CA ARG A 18 -16.70 5.85 11.61
C ARG A 18 -17.31 6.06 10.22
N SER A 19 -17.12 5.14 9.28
CA SER A 19 -17.72 5.25 7.94
C SER A 19 -19.25 5.25 8.00
N VAL A 20 -19.84 4.49 8.93
CA VAL A 20 -21.29 4.45 9.14
C VAL A 20 -21.79 5.74 9.80
N ASP A 21 -21.04 6.33 10.73
CA ASP A 21 -21.40 7.59 11.39
C ASP A 21 -21.52 8.78 10.41
N HIS A 22 -20.90 8.70 9.23
CA HIS A 22 -20.98 9.73 8.20
C HIS A 22 -22.14 9.53 7.20
N LEU A 23 -22.93 8.47 7.35
CA LEU A 23 -24.09 8.24 6.50
C LEU A 23 -25.25 9.20 6.85
N SER A 24 -26.03 9.57 5.85
CA SER A 24 -27.23 10.40 6.06
C SER A 24 -28.26 9.66 6.92
N GLU A 25 -28.93 10.38 7.82
CA GLU A 25 -30.02 9.86 8.64
C GLU A 25 -31.25 9.43 7.80
N GLU A 26 -31.32 9.87 6.54
CA GLU A 26 -32.39 9.50 5.59
C GLU A 26 -32.24 8.07 5.06
N ILE A 27 -31.09 7.41 5.25
CA ILE A 27 -30.85 6.05 4.77
C ILE A 27 -31.60 5.03 5.65
N PRO A 28 -32.38 4.10 5.06
CA PRO A 28 -33.04 3.04 5.81
C PRO A 28 -32.07 2.21 6.65
N LYS A 29 -32.44 1.89 7.89
CA LYS A 29 -31.59 1.14 8.84
C LYS A 29 -31.09 -0.20 8.28
N ASP A 30 -31.93 -0.91 7.53
CA ASP A 30 -31.55 -2.19 6.92
C ASP A 30 -30.44 -2.03 5.87
N ASP A 31 -30.44 -0.93 5.13
CA ASP A 31 -29.42 -0.65 4.12
C ASP A 31 -28.10 -0.20 4.76
N VAL A 32 -28.18 0.53 5.88
CA VAL A 32 -27.00 0.80 6.73
C VAL A 32 -26.36 -0.49 7.21
N ILE A 33 -27.16 -1.46 7.68
CA ILE A 33 -26.66 -2.77 8.13
C ILE A 33 -26.00 -3.53 6.98
N LYS A 34 -26.61 -3.57 5.79
CA LYS A 34 -26.03 -4.22 4.60
C LYS A 34 -24.70 -3.56 4.19
N ALA A 35 -24.66 -2.23 4.13
CA ALA A 35 -23.45 -1.48 3.79
C ALA A 35 -22.32 -1.75 4.80
N ARG A 36 -22.65 -1.82 6.09
CA ARG A 36 -21.70 -2.17 7.16
C ARG A 36 -21.09 -3.56 6.94
N LEU A 37 -21.92 -4.57 6.68
CA LEU A 37 -21.46 -5.95 6.46
C LEU A 37 -20.57 -6.07 5.22
N GLU A 38 -20.94 -5.38 4.13
CA GLU A 38 -20.14 -5.37 2.91
C GLU A 38 -18.78 -4.67 3.12
N LEU A 39 -18.74 -3.55 3.85
CA LEU A 39 -17.50 -2.87 4.18
C LEU A 39 -16.57 -3.74 5.02
N ILE A 40 -17.11 -4.42 6.06
CA ILE A 40 -16.34 -5.39 6.87
C ILE A 40 -15.74 -6.48 5.99
N LYS A 41 -16.55 -7.06 5.10
CA LYS A 41 -16.12 -8.13 4.19
C LYS A 41 -14.97 -7.66 3.29
N ARG A 42 -15.09 -6.47 2.68
CA ARG A 42 -14.05 -5.90 1.81
C ARG A 42 -12.77 -5.58 2.55
N LEU A 43 -12.86 -4.95 3.72
CA LEU A 43 -11.69 -4.63 4.55
C LEU A 43 -10.95 -5.90 4.98
N ASN A 44 -11.68 -6.93 5.41
CA ASN A 44 -11.09 -8.22 5.75
C ASN A 44 -10.41 -8.88 4.56
N LYS A 45 -11.01 -8.81 3.36
CA LYS A 45 -10.37 -9.32 2.14
C LYS A 45 -9.06 -8.59 1.84
N ALA A 46 -9.05 -7.26 1.91
CA ALA A 46 -7.85 -6.45 1.70
C ALA A 46 -6.74 -6.77 2.73
N VAL A 47 -7.11 -6.95 4.01
CA VAL A 47 -6.20 -7.38 5.07
C VAL A 47 -5.57 -8.73 4.76
N GLN A 48 -6.35 -9.72 4.31
CA GLN A 48 -5.84 -11.05 3.98
C GLN A 48 -4.86 -11.00 2.79
N GLN A 49 -5.18 -10.22 1.77
CA GLN A 49 -4.29 -10.01 0.62
C GLN A 49 -2.97 -9.35 1.05
N ALA A 50 -3.03 -8.31 1.88
CA ALA A 50 -1.84 -7.63 2.38
C ALA A 50 -0.97 -8.55 3.26
N ARG A 51 -1.60 -9.38 4.13
CA ARG A 51 -0.88 -10.40 4.93
C ARG A 51 -0.19 -11.45 4.06
N LYS A 52 -0.87 -11.95 3.02
CA LYS A 52 -0.30 -12.92 2.08
C LYS A 52 0.95 -12.37 1.38
N ALA A 53 1.02 -11.04 1.21
CA ALA A 53 2.17 -10.34 0.63
C ALA A 53 3.23 -9.90 1.68
N GLY A 54 3.21 -10.45 2.90
CA GLY A 54 4.19 -10.09 3.94
C GLY A 54 3.98 -8.71 4.56
N GLY A 55 2.78 -8.13 4.40
CA GLY A 55 2.45 -6.81 4.90
C GLY A 55 2.54 -6.68 6.42
N LEU A 56 3.18 -5.60 6.87
CA LEU A 56 3.20 -5.11 8.24
C LEU A 56 1.99 -4.20 8.52
N THR A 57 1.69 -3.30 7.58
CA THR A 57 0.64 -2.28 7.73
C THR A 57 -0.07 -2.02 6.40
N LEU A 58 -1.39 -1.80 6.47
CA LEU A 58 -2.23 -1.37 5.36
C LEU A 58 -2.83 0.02 5.65
N TYR A 59 -2.70 0.95 4.71
CA TYR A 59 -3.37 2.25 4.72
C TYR A 59 -4.41 2.28 3.60
N LEU A 60 -5.64 2.66 3.97
CA LEU A 60 -6.77 2.85 3.07
C LEU A 60 -7.45 4.17 3.42
N PRO A 61 -7.52 5.13 2.50
CA PRO A 61 -8.45 6.25 2.58
C PRO A 61 -9.88 5.69 2.48
N VAL A 62 -10.64 5.80 3.56
CA VAL A 62 -12.02 5.30 3.68
C VAL A 62 -13.03 6.45 3.83
N GLU A 63 -12.52 7.68 3.88
CA GLU A 63 -13.28 8.91 4.00
C GLU A 63 -13.01 9.79 2.78
N ARG A 64 -13.94 10.71 2.51
CA ARG A 64 -13.75 11.72 1.47
C ARG A 64 -12.76 12.77 1.96
N ILE A 65 -11.72 13.02 1.16
CA ILE A 65 -10.80 14.13 1.38
C ILE A 65 -11.31 15.30 0.54
N HIS A 66 -11.73 16.38 1.20
CA HIS A 66 -12.35 17.54 0.55
C HIS A 66 -13.49 17.19 -0.42
N GLY A 67 -14.30 16.19 -0.07
CA GLY A 67 -15.43 15.74 -0.90
C GLY A 67 -15.11 14.64 -1.92
N THR A 68 -13.83 14.36 -2.16
CA THR A 68 -13.36 13.37 -3.14
C THR A 68 -12.94 12.07 -2.46
N LEU A 69 -13.36 10.92 -3.01
CA LEU A 69 -12.83 9.62 -2.59
C LEU A 69 -11.50 9.37 -3.30
N VAL A 70 -10.45 9.15 -2.52
CA VAL A 70 -9.14 8.77 -3.06
C VAL A 70 -9.08 7.25 -3.13
N ALA A 71 -9.23 6.71 -4.33
CA ALA A 71 -9.17 5.27 -4.58
C ALA A 71 -7.71 4.79 -4.64
N ALA A 72 -7.05 4.79 -3.48
CA ALA A 72 -5.67 4.38 -3.33
C ALA A 72 -5.44 3.54 -2.08
N SER A 73 -4.29 2.86 -2.01
CA SER A 73 -3.84 2.13 -0.83
C SER A 73 -2.33 2.20 -0.70
N ILE A 74 -1.83 2.04 0.53
CA ILE A 74 -0.40 1.84 0.80
C ILE A 74 -0.24 0.58 1.65
N VAL A 75 0.63 -0.33 1.23
CA VAL A 75 1.04 -1.50 2.00
C VAL A 75 2.53 -1.38 2.31
N VAL A 76 2.86 -1.46 3.59
CA VAL A 76 4.25 -1.59 4.03
C VAL A 76 4.49 -3.06 4.33
N SER A 77 5.50 -3.67 3.71
CA SER A 77 5.87 -5.07 3.87
C SER A 77 7.34 -5.20 4.25
N GLU A 78 7.68 -6.26 4.99
CA GLU A 78 9.06 -6.68 5.22
C GLU A 78 9.37 -7.82 4.25
N ALA A 79 10.38 -7.66 3.40
CA ALA A 79 10.91 -8.75 2.60
C ALA A 79 12.13 -9.33 3.30
N LEU A 80 11.95 -10.52 3.87
CA LEU A 80 13.05 -11.34 4.39
C LEU A 80 13.71 -12.07 3.22
N SER A 81 15.01 -11.86 3.02
CA SER A 81 15.80 -12.76 2.18
C SER A 81 15.84 -14.12 2.87
N GLY A 82 15.36 -15.17 2.19
CA GLY A 82 15.31 -16.52 2.74
C GLY A 82 16.69 -17.07 3.13
N PRO A 83 16.76 -18.04 4.06
CA PRO A 83 18.04 -18.62 4.49
C PRO A 83 18.75 -19.31 3.31
N GLY A 84 19.95 -18.82 2.97
CA GLY A 84 20.81 -19.38 1.91
C GLY A 84 21.24 -18.39 0.84
N VAL A 85 20.66 -17.18 0.82
CA VAL A 85 21.00 -16.12 -0.13
C VAL A 85 21.61 -14.95 0.66
N ASN A 86 22.93 -15.01 0.89
CA ASN A 86 23.72 -13.86 1.36
C ASN A 86 23.90 -12.89 0.19
N VAL A 87 22.83 -12.25 -0.24
CA VAL A 87 22.85 -11.17 -1.21
C VAL A 87 22.88 -9.89 -0.40
N ALA A 88 23.92 -9.06 -0.56
CA ALA A 88 24.00 -7.80 0.17
C ALA A 88 22.81 -6.92 -0.22
N GLY A 89 22.40 -5.98 0.64
CA GLY A 89 21.27 -5.08 0.33
C GLY A 89 21.44 -4.37 -1.02
N ASP A 90 22.67 -3.97 -1.33
CA ASP A 90 23.05 -3.31 -2.59
C ASP A 90 22.86 -4.22 -3.82
N ASP A 91 23.06 -5.53 -3.68
CA ASP A 91 22.87 -6.49 -4.76
C ASP A 91 21.37 -6.70 -5.08
N VAL A 92 20.49 -6.61 -4.07
CA VAL A 92 19.02 -6.63 -4.27
C VAL A 92 18.57 -5.38 -5.03
N VAL A 93 19.12 -4.22 -4.67
CA VAL A 93 18.87 -2.94 -5.35
C VAL A 93 19.32 -3.00 -6.80
N ALA A 94 20.54 -3.48 -7.06
CA ALA A 94 21.07 -3.63 -8.41
C ALA A 94 20.23 -4.59 -9.27
N GLN A 95 19.74 -5.69 -8.69
CA GLN A 95 18.87 -6.64 -9.40
C GLN A 95 17.51 -6.03 -9.74
N LEU A 96 16.87 -5.33 -8.81
CA LEU A 96 15.58 -4.65 -9.05
C LEU A 96 15.68 -3.52 -10.10
N LEU A 97 16.83 -2.85 -10.17
CA LEU A 97 17.12 -1.85 -11.22
C LEU A 97 17.33 -2.51 -12.59
N ALA A 98 18.01 -3.66 -12.63
CA ALA A 98 18.27 -4.38 -13.87
C ALA A 98 17.01 -5.04 -14.47
N ASP A 99 16.08 -5.48 -13.62
CA ASP A 99 14.90 -6.25 -14.03
C ASP A 99 13.73 -5.40 -14.53
N GLY A 100 13.70 -4.07 -14.29
CA GLY A 100 12.48 -3.28 -14.40
C GLY A 100 12.54 -2.06 -15.33
N ALA A 101 11.71 -2.07 -16.38
CA ALA A 101 11.29 -0.81 -17.01
C ALA A 101 10.47 0.01 -16.00
N GLY A 102 10.84 1.27 -15.78
CA GLY A 102 10.23 2.14 -14.77
C GLY A 102 10.88 2.04 -13.37
N SER A 103 12.01 1.35 -13.24
CA SER A 103 12.84 1.37 -12.03
C SER A 103 13.81 2.57 -12.05
N GLU A 104 13.94 3.27 -10.92
CA GLU A 104 14.89 4.35 -10.72
C GLU A 104 15.56 4.27 -9.34
N PRO A 105 16.84 4.63 -9.21
CA PRO A 105 17.51 4.68 -7.93
C PRO A 105 16.96 5.84 -7.10
N VAL A 106 16.79 5.63 -5.80
CA VAL A 106 16.34 6.65 -4.86
C VAL A 106 17.15 6.59 -3.57
N THR A 107 17.32 7.72 -2.90
CA THR A 107 17.87 7.77 -1.55
C THR A 107 16.79 8.26 -0.60
N VAL A 108 16.44 7.44 0.40
CA VAL A 108 15.42 7.77 1.41
C VAL A 108 16.06 7.69 2.79
N ASP A 109 16.12 8.83 3.47
CA ASP A 109 16.77 8.98 4.78
C ASP A 109 18.19 8.39 4.84
N GLY A 110 18.98 8.66 3.79
CA GLY A 110 20.35 8.17 3.66
C GLY A 110 20.50 6.70 3.24
N ALA A 111 19.41 5.97 3.05
CA ALA A 111 19.42 4.61 2.52
C ALA A 111 19.17 4.61 1.01
N ASP A 112 20.09 4.02 0.25
CA ASP A 112 19.94 3.85 -1.20
C ASP A 112 19.03 2.65 -1.50
N GLY A 113 18.06 2.87 -2.38
CA GLY A 113 17.05 1.88 -2.73
C GLY A 113 16.54 2.07 -4.15
N VAL A 114 15.40 1.45 -4.45
CA VAL A 114 14.78 1.48 -5.78
C VAL A 114 13.34 1.93 -5.67
N ARG A 115 12.94 2.83 -6.56
CA ARG A 115 11.54 3.16 -6.84
C ARG A 115 11.14 2.51 -8.16
N MET A 116 10.00 1.85 -8.20
CA MET A 116 9.47 1.20 -9.40
C MET A 116 8.09 1.74 -9.71
N ASP A 117 7.87 2.27 -10.91
CA ASP A 117 6.57 2.71 -11.42
C ASP A 117 6.06 1.73 -12.49
N LYS A 118 4.93 1.08 -12.22
CA LYS A 118 4.32 0.14 -13.17
C LYS A 118 2.81 0.24 -13.19
N VAL A 119 2.25 -0.12 -14.33
CA VAL A 119 0.81 -0.38 -14.47
C VAL A 119 0.57 -1.87 -14.28
N VAL A 120 -0.30 -2.21 -13.34
CA VAL A 120 -0.82 -3.56 -13.16
C VAL A 120 -2.16 -3.63 -13.91
N ALA A 121 -2.23 -4.48 -14.93
CA ALA A 121 -3.45 -4.68 -15.70
C ALA A 121 -4.55 -5.32 -14.84
N ALA A 122 -5.80 -5.10 -15.26
CA ALA A 122 -6.91 -5.89 -14.75
C ALA A 122 -6.69 -7.38 -15.08
N ASP A 123 -7.02 -8.25 -14.13
CA ASP A 123 -6.83 -9.69 -14.20
C ASP A 123 -7.95 -10.37 -13.42
N ALA A 124 -8.97 -10.85 -14.15
CA ALA A 124 -10.13 -11.49 -13.54
C ALA A 124 -9.78 -12.80 -12.81
N GLU A 125 -8.75 -13.53 -13.27
CA GLU A 125 -8.32 -14.78 -12.63
C GLU A 125 -7.67 -14.52 -11.26
N ARG A 126 -7.06 -13.34 -11.10
CA ARG A 126 -6.46 -12.88 -9.84
C ARG A 126 -7.34 -11.93 -9.04
N GLU A 127 -8.62 -11.82 -9.42
CA GLU A 127 -9.59 -10.92 -8.79
C GLU A 127 -9.17 -9.44 -8.80
N VAL A 128 -8.43 -9.01 -9.83
CA VAL A 128 -8.04 -7.62 -10.07
C VAL A 128 -9.03 -7.04 -11.09
N GLU A 129 -10.06 -6.35 -10.60
CA GLU A 129 -11.16 -5.86 -11.43
C GLU A 129 -10.75 -4.69 -12.35
N HIS A 130 -9.82 -3.85 -11.89
CA HIS A 130 -9.41 -2.64 -12.60
C HIS A 130 -7.90 -2.58 -12.76
N ALA A 131 -7.45 -2.01 -13.88
CA ALA A 131 -6.06 -1.64 -14.03
C ALA A 131 -5.70 -0.58 -12.96
N SER A 132 -4.48 -0.67 -12.44
CA SER A 132 -4.00 0.24 -11.40
C SER A 132 -2.57 0.67 -11.68
N ARG A 133 -2.21 1.88 -11.26
CA ARG A 133 -0.82 2.30 -11.17
C ARG A 133 -0.27 1.90 -9.82
N ARG A 134 0.93 1.34 -9.82
CA ARG A 134 1.63 0.88 -8.63
C ARG A 134 3.02 1.49 -8.56
N ILE A 135 3.33 2.09 -7.41
CA ILE A 135 4.66 2.60 -7.07
C ILE A 135 5.21 1.76 -5.92
N ASP A 136 6.34 1.11 -6.12
CA ASP A 136 7.01 0.32 -5.10
C ASP A 136 8.33 0.99 -4.73
N TYR A 137 8.50 1.36 -3.46
CA TYR A 137 9.81 1.69 -2.90
C TYR A 137 10.37 0.47 -2.20
N ALA A 138 11.55 0.00 -2.61
CA ALA A 138 12.30 -1.04 -1.93
C ALA A 138 13.53 -0.42 -1.26
N LEU A 139 13.56 -0.43 0.07
CA LEU A 139 14.59 0.22 0.88
C LEU A 139 15.28 -0.84 1.76
N PRO A 140 16.62 -0.99 1.70
CA PRO A 140 17.35 -1.82 2.64
C PRO A 140 17.22 -1.24 4.06
N VAL A 141 17.18 -2.11 5.07
CA VAL A 141 17.20 -1.68 6.47
C VAL A 141 18.63 -1.28 6.85
N PRO A 142 18.92 0.00 7.14
CA PRO A 142 20.30 0.42 7.36
C PRO A 142 20.89 -0.21 8.62
N GLY A 143 22.13 -0.70 8.52
CA GLY A 143 22.85 -1.31 9.64
C GLY A 143 22.35 -2.70 10.04
N SER A 144 21.41 -3.31 9.31
CA SER A 144 20.98 -4.68 9.60
C SER A 144 22.11 -5.67 9.28
N PRO A 145 22.42 -6.62 10.19
CA PRO A 145 23.42 -7.67 9.94
C PRO A 145 22.93 -8.73 8.95
N VAL A 146 21.64 -8.72 8.61
CA VAL A 146 21.00 -9.62 7.64
C VAL A 146 20.42 -8.81 6.50
N ALA A 147 20.34 -9.40 5.30
CA ALA A 147 19.75 -8.78 4.12
C ALA A 147 18.22 -8.62 4.28
N GLN A 148 17.83 -7.55 4.98
CA GLN A 148 16.46 -7.14 5.21
C GLN A 148 16.13 -5.90 4.38
N SER A 149 14.94 -5.90 3.80
CA SER A 149 14.39 -4.74 3.12
C SER A 149 12.94 -4.50 3.52
N VAL A 150 12.56 -3.23 3.47
CA VAL A 150 11.17 -2.81 3.59
C VAL A 150 10.69 -2.40 2.22
N THR A 151 9.53 -2.90 1.82
CA THR A 151 8.83 -2.44 0.63
C THR A 151 7.65 -1.57 1.04
N VAL A 152 7.54 -0.37 0.48
CA VAL A 152 6.35 0.47 0.57
C VAL A 152 5.69 0.51 -0.80
N CYS A 153 4.54 -0.14 -0.91
CA CYS A 153 3.77 -0.27 -2.14
C CYS A 153 2.56 0.66 -2.10
N PHE A 154 2.51 1.64 -2.99
CA PHE A 154 1.33 2.44 -3.27
C PHE A 154 0.60 1.89 -4.49
N SER A 155 -0.73 1.85 -4.45
CA SER A 155 -1.55 1.45 -5.59
C SER A 155 -2.76 2.37 -5.72
N THR A 156 -3.09 2.78 -6.94
CA THR A 156 -4.30 3.56 -7.21
C THR A 156 -4.97 3.15 -8.52
N ILE A 157 -6.30 3.18 -8.53
CA ILE A 157 -7.10 3.10 -9.76
C ILE A 157 -7.47 4.50 -10.30
N ALA A 158 -7.11 5.55 -9.56
CA ALA A 158 -7.39 6.96 -9.86
C ALA A 158 -8.87 7.18 -10.28
N ASP A 159 -9.07 7.80 -11.45
CA ASP A 159 -10.36 8.05 -12.12
C ASP A 159 -10.70 6.97 -13.16
N GLY A 160 -10.05 5.80 -13.09
CA GLY A 160 -10.24 4.67 -13.99
C GLY A 160 -9.14 4.51 -15.04
N ASP A 161 -8.28 5.53 -15.21
CA ASP A 161 -7.09 5.45 -16.06
C ASP A 161 -5.81 5.52 -15.19
N PRO A 162 -4.98 4.45 -15.16
CA PRO A 162 -3.75 4.44 -14.38
C PRO A 162 -2.67 5.39 -14.89
N ARG A 163 -2.89 6.10 -16.01
CA ARG A 163 -1.97 7.11 -16.57
C ARG A 163 -2.61 8.49 -16.68
N SER A 164 -3.73 8.74 -15.98
CA SER A 164 -4.35 10.05 -15.94
C SER A 164 -3.52 11.06 -15.14
N GLU A 165 -3.80 12.35 -15.36
CA GLU A 165 -3.25 13.44 -14.56
C GLU A 165 -3.59 13.28 -13.06
N PHE A 166 -4.77 12.74 -12.75
CA PHE A 166 -5.13 12.46 -11.36
C PHE A 166 -4.27 11.34 -10.77
N ALA A 167 -3.97 10.30 -11.55
CA ALA A 167 -3.02 9.27 -11.14
C ALA A 167 -1.61 9.85 -10.92
N ASP A 168 -1.15 10.77 -11.79
CA ASP A 168 0.13 11.47 -11.64
C ASP A 168 0.18 12.25 -10.32
N VAL A 169 -0.83 13.07 -10.03
CA VAL A 169 -0.89 13.85 -8.79
C VAL A 169 -0.87 12.97 -7.54
N LEU A 170 -1.59 11.84 -7.56
CA LEU A 170 -1.58 10.90 -6.42
C LEU A 170 -0.22 10.23 -6.24
N VAL A 171 0.50 9.95 -7.34
CA VAL A 171 1.86 9.44 -7.30
C VAL A 171 2.83 10.48 -6.76
N GLU A 172 2.76 11.73 -7.24
CA GLU A 172 3.60 12.83 -6.72
C GLU A 172 3.38 13.05 -5.22
N LEU A 173 2.13 12.99 -4.76
CA LEU A 173 1.80 13.06 -3.33
C LEU A 173 2.43 11.89 -2.55
N PHE A 174 2.34 10.67 -3.08
CA PHE A 174 2.95 9.51 -2.45
C PHE A 174 4.47 9.63 -2.38
N ASP A 175 5.12 10.06 -3.47
CA ASP A 175 6.56 10.28 -3.50
C ASP A 175 6.97 11.37 -2.49
N ALA A 176 6.19 12.45 -2.38
CA ALA A 176 6.39 13.47 -1.36
C ALA A 176 6.29 12.89 0.06
N VAL A 177 5.32 12.01 0.34
CA VAL A 177 5.24 11.28 1.62
C VAL A 177 6.50 10.46 1.85
N MET A 178 7.01 9.76 0.83
CA MET A 178 8.24 8.97 0.95
C MET A 178 9.48 9.82 1.27
N THR A 179 9.55 11.09 0.84
CA THR A 179 10.65 11.99 1.25
C THR A 179 10.68 12.29 2.75
N THR A 180 9.54 12.10 3.43
CA THR A 180 9.40 12.32 4.88
C THR A 180 9.65 11.05 5.70
N PHE A 181 9.84 9.90 5.05
CA PHE A 181 10.17 8.66 5.72
C PHE A 181 11.49 8.82 6.51
N ARG A 182 11.52 8.31 7.75
CA ARG A 182 12.70 8.33 8.62
C ARG A 182 12.89 6.98 9.28
N TRP A 183 14.13 6.52 9.32
CA TRP A 183 14.55 5.42 10.16
C TRP A 183 14.68 5.91 11.60
N SER A 184 14.17 5.13 12.53
CA SER A 184 14.37 5.33 13.97
C SER A 184 14.99 4.08 14.55
N TYR A 185 16.03 4.27 15.36
CA TYR A 185 16.72 3.21 16.07
C TYR A 185 16.41 3.36 17.56
N GLU A 186 15.93 2.29 18.19
CA GLU A 186 15.80 2.18 19.65
C GLU A 186 16.99 1.42 20.24
#